data_AF-A0A4Q2DDC6-F1
#
_entry.id   AF-A0A4Q2DDC6-F1
#
_cell.length_a   1.000
_cell.length_b   1.000
_cell.length_c   1.000
_cell.angle_alpha   90.00
_cell.angle_beta   90.00
_cell.angle_gamma   90.00
#
_symmetry.space_group_name_H-M   'P 1'
#
loop_
_entity.id
_entity.type
_entity.pdbx_description
1 polymer ?
#
loop_
_entity_poly.entity_id
_entity_poly.type
_entity_poly.pdbx_seq_one_letter_code
_entity_poly.pdbx_strand_id
1 'polypeptide(L)'
;MRFAATLLYCLSFGAAVTFALPTLVSRSYDLTERDAALDLEGVFDEVSSRAPMELSLDMEFQERQLDDSFLYPRAPLPKKTKTAIEEALNVMAGETVAWTWQANWNKGHGARTSKLNGFKPGSRRDSKGGRLYWVGIFTVSNKDIGGPAWVQASFATEPSTTDAVTALRAALQKA
;
A
#
# COMPACT_ATOMS: atom_id res chain seq x y z
N MET A 1 -24.14 -51.05 33.08
CA MET A 1 -25.24 -50.13 33.45
C MET A 1 -24.60 -48.79 33.77
N ARG A 2 -24.79 -47.75 32.95
CA ARG A 2 -24.26 -46.41 33.21
C ARG A 2 -25.42 -45.43 33.32
N PHE A 3 -25.48 -44.78 34.47
CA PHE A 3 -26.59 -43.97 34.96
C PHE A 3 -26.76 -42.67 34.17
N ALA A 4 -28.02 -42.32 33.92
CA ALA A 4 -28.48 -40.99 33.58
C ALA A 4 -28.85 -40.23 34.87
N ALA A 5 -28.62 -38.91 34.88
CA ALA A 5 -29.47 -37.85 35.47
C ALA A 5 -28.58 -36.64 35.82
N THR A 6 -28.70 -35.52 35.11
CA THR A 6 -29.58 -34.37 35.41
C THR A 6 -29.11 -33.56 36.62
N LEU A 7 -28.68 -32.31 36.39
CA LEU A 7 -29.19 -31.16 37.16
C LEU A 7 -28.83 -29.83 36.50
N LEU A 8 -29.90 -29.07 36.31
CA LEU A 8 -30.02 -27.71 35.83
C LEU A 8 -29.97 -26.76 37.05
N TYR A 9 -29.69 -25.48 36.78
CA TYR A 9 -30.19 -24.27 37.48
C TYR A 9 -29.25 -23.42 38.38
N CYS A 10 -29.50 -22.10 38.24
CA CYS A 10 -29.13 -20.93 39.06
C CYS A 10 -27.72 -20.34 38.85
N LEU A 11 -27.51 -19.12 38.32
CA LEU A 11 -28.02 -17.76 38.60
C LEU A 11 -26.92 -16.88 39.26
N SER A 12 -26.46 -15.91 38.48
CA SER A 12 -26.17 -14.50 38.82
C SER A 12 -25.37 -14.15 40.10
N PHE A 13 -24.15 -13.65 39.90
CA PHE A 13 -23.53 -12.48 40.57
C PHE A 13 -22.50 -11.94 39.56
N GLY A 14 -22.48 -10.69 39.08
CA GLY A 14 -22.71 -9.45 39.81
C GLY A 14 -21.37 -8.85 40.24
N ALA A 15 -20.57 -8.31 39.30
CA ALA A 15 -19.48 -7.36 39.60
C ALA A 15 -19.16 -6.52 38.37
N ALA A 16 -19.65 -5.27 38.37
CA ALA A 16 -19.27 -4.24 37.44
C ALA A 16 -17.80 -3.84 37.68
N VAL A 17 -16.97 -3.93 36.65
CA VAL A 17 -15.60 -3.38 36.69
C VAL A 17 -15.66 -1.98 36.08
N THR A 18 -15.96 -1.00 36.91
CA THR A 18 -15.78 0.43 36.61
C THR A 18 -14.29 0.75 36.65
N PHE A 19 -13.68 0.94 35.47
CA PHE A 19 -12.37 1.59 35.38
C PHE A 19 -12.56 3.10 35.56
N ALA A 20 -12.05 3.62 36.68
CA ALA A 20 -12.00 5.04 36.97
C ALA A 20 -10.98 5.74 36.06
N LEU A 21 -11.43 6.76 35.35
CA LEU A 21 -10.58 7.72 34.63
C LEU A 21 -9.89 8.65 35.66
N PRO A 22 -8.58 8.91 35.56
CA PRO A 22 -7.97 10.00 36.33
C PRO A 22 -8.37 11.35 35.71
N THR A 23 -9.21 12.08 36.44
CA THR A 23 -9.52 13.49 36.21
C THR A 23 -8.32 14.35 36.60
N LEU A 24 -7.56 14.82 35.61
CA LEU A 24 -6.54 15.84 35.82
C LEU A 24 -7.18 17.24 35.76
N VAL A 25 -7.44 17.73 36.98
CA VAL A 25 -7.45 19.12 37.48
C VAL A 25 -7.11 20.21 36.46
N SER A 26 -8.09 21.10 36.26
CA SER A 26 -7.97 22.43 35.67
C SER A 26 -6.90 23.28 36.35
N ARG A 27 -5.97 23.83 35.56
CA ARG A 27 -5.32 25.11 35.88
C ARG A 27 -5.86 26.17 34.93
N SER A 28 -6.83 26.94 35.41
CA SER A 28 -7.23 28.22 34.85
C SER A 28 -6.07 29.21 35.00
N TYR A 29 -5.46 29.58 33.88
CA TYR A 29 -4.58 30.76 33.85
C TYR A 29 -5.45 31.97 33.51
N ASP A 30 -5.49 32.85 34.50
CA ASP A 30 -6.12 34.16 34.54
C ASP A 30 -5.63 35.02 33.37
N LEU A 31 -6.54 35.38 32.47
CA LEU A 31 -6.32 36.31 31.37
C LEU A 31 -6.90 37.66 31.78
N THR A 32 -6.17 38.40 32.62
CA THR A 32 -6.46 39.82 32.79
C THR A 32 -5.23 40.61 33.23
N GLU A 33 -4.99 41.67 32.47
CA GLU A 33 -4.23 42.87 32.81
C GLU A 33 -2.70 42.78 32.85
N ARG A 34 -2.09 43.18 31.73
CA ARG A 34 -0.91 44.03 31.75
C ARG A 34 -0.75 44.81 30.44
N ASP A 35 -1.59 45.84 30.29
CA ASP A 35 -1.20 47.03 29.54
C ASP A 35 -0.25 47.85 30.40
N ALA A 36 1.00 47.98 29.96
CA ALA A 36 1.86 49.12 30.32
C ALA A 36 2.97 49.25 29.27
N ALA A 37 2.89 50.36 28.55
CA ALA A 37 3.81 50.88 27.55
C ALA A 37 5.30 50.75 27.91
N LEU A 38 6.14 50.66 26.86
CA LEU A 38 7.31 51.54 26.69
C LEU A 38 7.84 51.40 25.25
N ASP A 39 7.79 52.51 24.52
CA ASP A 39 8.57 52.79 23.31
C ASP A 39 10.07 52.52 23.56
N LEU A 40 10.74 51.88 22.61
CA LEU A 40 12.03 52.36 22.10
C LEU A 40 12.44 51.64 20.81
N GLU A 41 12.66 52.46 19.78
CA GLU A 41 13.39 52.23 18.53
C GLU A 41 14.45 51.13 18.55
N GLY A 42 14.45 50.28 17.51
CA GLY A 42 15.51 49.31 17.28
C GLY A 42 15.27 48.43 16.05
N VAL A 43 15.62 48.97 14.88
CA VAL A 43 16.21 48.30 13.70
C VAL A 43 16.25 46.77 13.77
N PHE A 44 15.60 46.07 12.83
CA PHE A 44 16.26 45.19 11.85
C PHE A 44 15.28 44.73 10.78
N ASP A 45 15.66 45.08 9.56
CA ASP A 45 15.23 44.57 8.27
C ASP A 45 15.52 43.05 8.23
N GLU A 46 14.49 42.20 8.13
CA GLU A 46 14.60 40.91 7.44
C GLU A 46 13.22 40.29 7.25
N VAL A 47 12.72 40.42 6.02
CA VAL A 47 11.68 39.56 5.47
C VAL A 47 12.16 38.12 5.61
N SER A 48 11.60 37.38 6.56
CA SER A 48 11.86 35.95 6.76
C SER A 48 11.33 35.14 5.57
N SER A 49 12.13 35.11 4.51
CA SER A 49 12.06 34.16 3.41
C SER A 49 12.58 32.81 3.89
N ARG A 50 11.72 32.04 4.57
CA ARG A 50 12.01 30.69 5.05
C ARG A 50 10.73 29.85 4.84
N ALA A 51 10.57 28.93 3.90
CA ALA A 51 11.47 28.29 2.94
C ALA A 51 10.60 27.58 1.86
N PRO A 52 11.02 27.49 0.58
CA PRO A 52 10.46 26.54 -0.39
C PRO A 52 11.42 25.39 -0.71
N MET A 53 12.29 24.99 0.23
CA MET A 53 13.41 24.06 -0.04
C MET A 53 13.22 22.61 0.44
N GLU A 54 12.06 22.24 0.96
CA GLU A 54 11.78 20.84 1.38
C GLU A 54 11.15 20.00 0.25
N LEU A 55 10.56 20.64 -0.77
CA LEU A 55 9.84 19.90 -1.83
C LEU A 55 10.77 19.34 -2.92
N SER A 56 11.95 19.95 -3.12
CA SER A 56 12.93 19.49 -4.12
C SER A 56 13.74 18.29 -3.63
N LEU A 57 13.98 18.18 -2.31
CA LEU A 57 14.71 17.06 -1.73
C LEU A 57 13.93 15.74 -1.85
N ASP A 58 12.61 15.78 -1.69
CA ASP A 58 11.74 14.61 -1.82
C ASP A 58 11.68 14.07 -3.25
N MET A 59 11.77 14.96 -4.25
CA MET A 59 11.72 14.56 -5.66
C MET A 59 13.02 13.88 -6.10
N GLU A 60 14.17 14.42 -5.66
CA GLU A 60 15.49 13.87 -5.96
C GLU A 60 15.72 12.52 -5.25
N PHE A 61 15.19 12.35 -4.03
CA PHE A 61 15.21 11.05 -3.33
C PHE A 61 14.32 10.00 -4.03
N GLN A 62 13.20 10.43 -4.62
CA GLN A 62 12.30 9.55 -5.36
C GLN A 62 12.87 9.14 -6.73
N GLU A 63 13.63 10.01 -7.40
CA GLU A 63 14.39 9.67 -8.61
C GLU A 63 15.55 8.72 -8.30
N ARG A 64 16.30 8.93 -7.22
CA ARG A 64 17.37 7.99 -6.80
C ARG A 64 16.86 6.61 -6.45
N GLN A 65 15.66 6.45 -5.87
CA GLN A 65 15.08 5.12 -5.65
C GLN A 65 14.68 4.40 -6.95
N LEU A 66 14.35 5.14 -8.00
CA LEU A 66 14.11 4.56 -9.34
C LEU A 66 15.44 4.16 -10.00
N ASP A 67 16.49 4.97 -9.84
CA ASP A 67 17.82 4.71 -10.41
C ASP A 67 18.60 3.61 -9.69
N ASP A 68 18.47 3.49 -8.36
CA ASP A 68 19.07 2.39 -7.59
C ASP A 68 18.41 1.04 -7.90
N SER A 69 17.18 1.03 -8.42
CA SER A 69 16.57 -0.18 -9.01
C SER A 69 17.16 -0.58 -10.36
N PHE A 70 17.91 0.31 -11.02
CA PHE A 70 18.57 0.09 -12.31
C PHE A 70 20.06 -0.30 -12.20
N LEU A 71 20.71 -0.03 -11.07
CA LEU A 71 22.17 -0.23 -10.91
C LEU A 71 22.60 -1.70 -10.77
N TYR A 72 21.65 -2.63 -10.63
CA TYR A 72 21.90 -4.04 -10.86
C TYR A 72 20.96 -4.53 -11.95
N PRO A 73 21.47 -5.04 -13.10
CA PRO A 73 20.60 -5.77 -14.01
C PRO A 73 19.98 -6.90 -13.20
N ARG A 74 18.65 -6.88 -13.03
CA ARG A 74 17.96 -8.02 -12.43
C ARG A 74 18.46 -9.25 -13.18
N ALA A 75 19.03 -10.20 -12.44
CA ALA A 75 19.51 -11.44 -13.05
C ALA A 75 18.36 -12.01 -13.90
N PRO A 76 18.66 -12.52 -15.11
CA PRO A 76 17.63 -13.05 -15.99
C PRO A 76 16.76 -14.05 -15.24
N LEU A 77 15.44 -14.00 -15.47
CA LEU A 77 14.51 -14.90 -14.82
C LEU A 77 14.91 -16.36 -15.08
N PRO A 78 14.93 -17.23 -14.06
CA PRO A 78 15.16 -18.65 -14.28
C PRO A 78 14.14 -19.21 -15.27
N LYS A 79 14.60 -20.05 -16.22
CA LYS A 79 13.75 -20.62 -17.28
C LYS A 79 12.46 -21.23 -16.74
N LYS A 80 12.55 -21.97 -15.62
CA LYS A 80 11.39 -22.57 -14.93
C LYS A 80 10.37 -21.52 -14.50
N THR A 81 10.82 -20.42 -13.92
CA THR A 81 9.96 -19.31 -13.47
C THR A 81 9.32 -18.62 -14.67
N LYS A 82 10.10 -18.39 -15.75
CA LYS A 82 9.59 -17.79 -16.98
C LYS A 82 8.47 -18.62 -17.61
N THR A 83 8.67 -19.93 -17.75
CA THR A 83 7.63 -20.86 -18.25
C THR A 83 6.38 -20.88 -17.35
N ALA A 84 6.55 -20.89 -16.03
CA ALA A 84 5.40 -20.91 -15.11
C ALA A 84 4.59 -19.61 -15.16
N ILE A 85 5.25 -18.45 -15.33
CA ILE A 85 4.55 -17.17 -15.55
C ILE A 85 3.85 -17.16 -16.91
N GLU A 86 4.48 -17.70 -17.95
CA GLU A 86 3.87 -17.81 -19.28
C GLU A 86 2.58 -18.64 -19.25
N GLU A 87 2.58 -19.78 -18.55
CA GLU A 87 1.39 -20.60 -18.31
C GLU A 87 0.30 -19.83 -17.55
N ALA A 88 0.67 -19.10 -16.50
CA ALA A 88 -0.27 -18.27 -15.74
C ALA A 88 -0.90 -17.18 -16.63
N LEU A 89 -0.11 -16.53 -17.49
CA LEU A 89 -0.60 -15.54 -18.46
C LEU A 89 -1.52 -16.17 -19.50
N ASN A 90 -1.27 -17.41 -19.92
CA ASN A 90 -2.15 -18.15 -20.83
C ASN A 90 -3.51 -18.46 -20.19
N VAL A 91 -3.54 -18.82 -18.92
CA VAL A 91 -4.80 -18.97 -18.18
C VAL A 91 -5.54 -17.65 -18.11
N MET A 92 -4.85 -16.55 -17.74
CA MET A 92 -5.47 -15.23 -17.64
C MET A 92 -6.03 -14.70 -18.96
N ALA A 93 -5.45 -15.06 -20.10
CA ALA A 93 -5.90 -14.60 -21.42
C ALA A 93 -7.35 -15.01 -21.74
N GLY A 94 -7.86 -16.08 -21.12
CA GLY A 94 -9.24 -16.55 -21.29
C GLY A 94 -10.22 -16.04 -20.23
N GLU A 95 -9.79 -15.16 -19.32
CA GLU A 95 -10.59 -14.72 -18.17
C GLU A 95 -10.85 -13.21 -18.20
N THR A 96 -11.83 -12.76 -17.43
CA THR A 96 -12.03 -11.33 -17.11
C THR A 96 -11.49 -11.08 -15.71
N VAL A 97 -10.43 -10.27 -15.61
CA VAL A 97 -9.84 -9.90 -14.33
C VAL A 97 -10.42 -8.57 -13.87
N ALA A 98 -11.06 -8.57 -12.70
CA ALA A 98 -11.48 -7.37 -12.02
C ALA A 98 -10.28 -6.75 -11.30
N TRP A 99 -9.85 -5.59 -11.79
CA TRP A 99 -8.73 -4.83 -11.28
C TRP A 99 -9.17 -3.84 -10.21
N THR A 100 -8.30 -3.62 -9.22
CA THR A 100 -8.49 -2.62 -8.17
C THR A 100 -7.41 -1.56 -8.30
N TRP A 101 -7.82 -0.32 -8.58
CA TRP A 101 -6.92 0.80 -8.87
C TRP A 101 -6.75 1.69 -7.65
N GLN A 102 -5.78 1.35 -6.81
CA GLN A 102 -5.38 2.15 -5.64
C GLN A 102 -3.88 2.44 -5.69
N ALA A 103 -3.41 3.34 -4.83
CA ALA A 103 -1.99 3.68 -4.74
C ALA A 103 -1.09 2.47 -4.43
N ASN A 104 -1.59 1.53 -3.64
CA ASN A 104 -0.89 0.30 -3.30
C ASN A 104 -1.25 -0.84 -4.26
N TRP A 105 -0.34 -1.80 -4.36
CA TRP A 105 -0.61 -3.05 -5.09
C TRP A 105 -1.77 -3.80 -4.44
N ASN A 106 -2.74 -4.15 -5.26
CA ASN A 106 -3.90 -4.94 -4.90
C ASN A 106 -4.00 -6.15 -5.81
N LYS A 107 -4.50 -7.27 -5.28
CA LYS A 107 -4.72 -8.48 -6.07
C LYS A 107 -5.84 -8.29 -7.09
N GLY A 108 -5.63 -8.78 -8.30
CA GLY A 108 -6.70 -8.93 -9.29
C GLY A 108 -7.64 -10.07 -8.90
N HIS A 109 -8.93 -9.86 -9.08
CA HIS A 109 -9.97 -10.88 -8.83
C HIS A 109 -10.45 -11.49 -10.16
N GLY A 110 -10.93 -12.73 -10.14
CA GLY A 110 -11.45 -13.41 -11.35
C GLY A 110 -10.42 -14.12 -12.23
N ALA A 111 -9.12 -14.03 -11.91
CA ALA A 111 -8.04 -14.62 -12.72
C ALA A 111 -7.87 -16.16 -12.63
N ARG A 112 -8.85 -16.90 -12.07
CA ARG A 112 -8.76 -18.33 -11.75
C ARG A 112 -7.44 -18.72 -11.05
N THR A 113 -7.15 -18.04 -9.93
CA THR A 113 -5.85 -18.12 -9.24
C THR A 113 -5.41 -19.53 -8.83
N SER A 114 -6.32 -20.50 -8.68
CA SER A 114 -5.97 -21.90 -8.42
C SER A 114 -5.22 -22.57 -9.58
N LYS A 115 -5.35 -22.04 -10.80
CA LYS A 115 -4.68 -22.52 -12.02
C LYS A 115 -3.43 -21.73 -12.38
N LEU A 116 -3.07 -20.72 -11.57
CA LEU A 116 -1.93 -19.83 -11.84
C LEU A 116 -0.62 -20.31 -11.17
N ASN A 117 -0.52 -21.57 -10.75
CA ASN A 117 0.72 -22.18 -10.23
C ASN A 117 1.42 -21.37 -9.10
N GLY A 118 0.65 -20.75 -8.22
CA GLY A 118 1.19 -19.94 -7.11
C GLY A 118 1.46 -18.48 -7.45
N PHE A 119 1.14 -18.05 -8.67
CA PHE A 119 1.18 -16.65 -9.09
C PHE A 119 -0.18 -15.96 -8.93
N LYS A 120 -0.16 -14.65 -8.75
CA LYS A 120 -1.34 -13.80 -8.79
C LYS A 120 -1.08 -12.53 -9.59
N PRO A 121 -2.07 -12.09 -10.37
CA PRO A 121 -2.02 -10.75 -10.93
C PRO A 121 -2.30 -9.72 -9.84
N GLY A 122 -1.65 -8.57 -9.96
CA GLY A 122 -1.91 -7.41 -9.14
C GLY A 122 -2.01 -6.15 -9.97
N SER A 123 -2.67 -5.14 -9.42
CA SER A 123 -2.85 -3.82 -10.01
C SER A 123 -2.55 -2.73 -8.98
N ARG A 124 -2.01 -1.61 -9.45
CA ARG A 124 -1.97 -0.34 -8.70
C ARG A 124 -2.15 0.82 -9.66
N ARG A 125 -2.42 2.00 -9.13
CA ARG A 125 -2.46 3.25 -9.88
C ARG A 125 -1.64 4.30 -9.14
N ASP A 126 -0.65 4.85 -9.83
CA ASP A 126 0.21 5.85 -9.22
C ASP A 126 -0.53 7.19 -9.09
N SER A 127 -0.31 7.87 -7.96
CA SER A 127 -0.89 9.19 -7.67
C SER A 127 -0.05 10.36 -8.19
N LYS A 128 1.25 10.12 -8.45
CA LYS A 128 2.23 11.09 -8.95
C LYS A 128 2.78 10.61 -10.30
N GLY A 129 3.09 11.55 -11.22
CA GLY A 129 3.65 11.25 -12.54
C GLY A 129 2.68 10.54 -13.48
N GLY A 130 2.01 11.29 -14.38
CA GLY A 130 1.19 10.74 -15.46
C GLY A 130 -0.06 9.94 -15.07
N ARG A 131 -0.25 9.58 -13.79
CA ARG A 131 -1.34 8.70 -13.27
C ARG A 131 -1.39 7.36 -13.97
N LEU A 132 -0.25 6.68 -14.04
CA LEU A 132 -0.14 5.39 -14.72
C LEU A 132 -0.88 4.27 -13.98
N TYR A 133 -1.51 3.41 -14.77
CA TYR A 133 -2.09 2.15 -14.35
C TYR A 133 -1.02 1.07 -14.47
N TRP A 134 -0.71 0.40 -13.37
CA TRP A 134 0.28 -0.66 -13.34
C TRP A 134 -0.40 -2.00 -13.13
N VAL A 135 0.08 -2.99 -13.87
CA VAL A 135 -0.27 -4.40 -13.69
C VAL A 135 1.00 -5.21 -13.49
N GLY A 136 0.93 -6.29 -12.72
CA GLY A 136 2.09 -7.14 -12.44
C GLY A 136 1.72 -8.56 -12.06
N ILE A 137 2.69 -9.46 -12.16
CA ILE A 137 2.60 -10.84 -11.70
C ILE A 137 3.46 -11.01 -10.45
N PHE A 138 2.85 -11.51 -9.38
CA PHE A 138 3.45 -11.68 -8.06
C PHE A 138 3.41 -13.14 -7.64
N THR A 139 4.36 -13.54 -6.82
CA THR A 139 4.19 -14.72 -5.97
C THR A 139 3.21 -14.42 -4.85
N VAL A 140 2.52 -15.46 -4.39
CA VAL A 140 1.58 -15.36 -3.27
C VAL A 140 2.24 -15.87 -1.99
N SER A 141 2.12 -15.11 -0.91
CA SER A 141 2.40 -15.58 0.44
C SER A 141 1.19 -15.29 1.32
N ASN A 142 0.76 -16.28 2.10
CA ASN A 142 -0.41 -16.18 2.97
C ASN A 142 -1.66 -15.56 2.30
N LYS A 143 -1.96 -15.96 1.05
CA LYS A 143 -3.08 -15.48 0.21
C LYS A 143 -2.98 -14.05 -0.32
N ASP A 144 -1.96 -13.31 0.04
CA ASP A 144 -1.70 -11.95 -0.46
C ASP A 144 -0.52 -11.91 -1.43
N ILE A 145 -0.45 -10.84 -2.21
CA ILE A 145 0.68 -10.59 -3.11
C ILE A 145 1.92 -10.31 -2.26
N GLY A 146 3.01 -11.03 -2.54
CA GLY A 146 4.24 -10.93 -1.78
C GLY A 146 5.40 -10.49 -2.66
N GLY A 147 6.28 -9.67 -2.08
CA GLY A 147 7.52 -9.25 -2.73
C GLY A 147 7.31 -8.33 -3.94
N PRO A 148 8.39 -8.06 -4.70
CA PRO A 148 8.30 -7.29 -5.94
C PRO A 148 7.61 -8.11 -7.04
N ALA A 149 7.04 -7.41 -8.03
CA ALA A 149 6.52 -8.05 -9.22
C ALA A 149 7.66 -8.74 -10.00
N TRP A 150 7.41 -9.98 -10.43
CA TRP A 150 8.30 -10.73 -11.32
C TRP A 150 8.36 -10.08 -12.70
N VAL A 151 7.18 -9.68 -13.20
CA VAL A 151 6.99 -8.90 -14.42
C VAL A 151 5.91 -7.86 -14.17
N GLN A 152 6.07 -6.68 -14.76
CA GLN A 152 5.11 -5.59 -14.64
C GLN A 152 5.05 -4.77 -15.93
N ALA A 153 3.91 -4.11 -16.15
CA ALA A 153 3.69 -3.19 -17.26
C ALA A 153 2.87 -1.99 -16.77
N SER A 154 3.07 -0.85 -17.43
CA SER A 154 2.34 0.39 -17.15
C SER A 154 1.53 0.86 -18.36
N PHE A 155 0.44 1.57 -18.09
CA PHE A 155 -0.49 2.09 -19.08
C PHE A 155 -0.90 3.52 -18.70
N ALA A 156 -1.13 4.37 -19.70
CA ALA A 156 -1.65 5.73 -19.48
C ALA A 156 -3.15 5.74 -19.13
N THR A 157 -3.89 4.73 -19.58
CA THR A 157 -5.33 4.55 -19.33
C THR A 157 -5.57 3.17 -18.74
N GLU A 158 -6.76 2.97 -18.17
CA GLU A 158 -7.16 1.67 -17.62
C GLU A 158 -7.13 0.58 -18.72
N PRO A 159 -6.28 -0.46 -18.59
CA PRO A 159 -6.16 -1.50 -19.61
C PRO A 159 -7.27 -2.55 -19.45
N SER A 160 -7.68 -3.16 -20.57
CA SER A 160 -8.44 -4.40 -20.51
C SER A 160 -7.59 -5.56 -20.00
N THR A 161 -8.20 -6.68 -19.60
CA THR A 161 -7.44 -7.90 -19.23
C THR A 161 -6.56 -8.37 -20.40
N THR A 162 -7.06 -8.29 -21.64
CA THR A 162 -6.32 -8.69 -22.85
C THR A 162 -5.07 -7.83 -23.07
N ASP A 163 -5.21 -6.51 -22.91
CA ASP A 163 -4.09 -5.57 -23.07
C ASP A 163 -3.05 -5.78 -21.96
N ALA A 164 -3.53 -5.96 -20.72
CA ALA A 164 -2.68 -6.28 -19.57
C ALA A 164 -1.86 -7.55 -19.80
N VAL A 165 -2.49 -8.65 -20.23
CA VAL A 165 -1.80 -9.92 -20.52
C VAL A 165 -0.78 -9.75 -21.66
N THR A 166 -1.15 -9.02 -22.71
CA THR A 166 -0.25 -8.77 -23.85
C THR A 166 1.00 -8.01 -23.42
N ALA A 167 0.85 -6.94 -22.64
CA ALA A 167 1.97 -6.17 -22.14
C ALA A 167 2.83 -6.97 -21.15
N LEU A 168 2.22 -7.78 -20.29
CA LEU A 168 2.93 -8.65 -19.36
C LEU A 168 3.74 -9.74 -20.08
N ARG A 169 3.23 -10.29 -21.18
CA ARG A 169 4.00 -11.20 -22.04
C ARG A 169 5.20 -10.49 -22.67
N ALA A 170 5.02 -9.26 -23.15
CA ALA A 170 6.14 -8.46 -23.69
C ALA A 170 7.20 -8.16 -22.61
N ALA A 171 6.77 -7.86 -21.39
CA ALA A 171 7.67 -7.68 -20.24
C ALA A 171 8.42 -8.98 -19.89
N LEU A 172 7.74 -10.12 -19.91
CA LEU A 172 8.33 -11.44 -19.64
C LEU A 172 9.43 -11.82 -20.64
N GLN A 173 9.29 -11.41 -21.91
CA GLN A 173 10.32 -11.70 -22.91
C GLN A 173 11.61 -10.91 -22.67
N LYS A 174 11.51 -9.73 -22.03
CA LYS A 174 12.65 -8.85 -21.70
C LYS A 174 13.29 -9.16 -20.33
N ALA A 175 12.61 -9.95 -19.51
CA ALA A 175 13.03 -10.34 -18.17
C ALA A 175 13.79 -11.67 -18.13
#